data_AF-A0A061NK15-F1
#
_entry.id   AF-A0A061NK15-F1
#
_cell.length_a   1.000
_cell.length_b   1.000
_cell.length_c   1.000
_cell.angle_alpha   90.00
_cell.angle_beta   90.00
_cell.angle_gamma   90.00
#
_symmetry.space_group_name_H-M   'P 1'
#
loop_
_entity.id
_entity.type
_entity.pdbx_description
1 polymer ?
#
loop_
_entity_poly.entity_id
_entity_poly.type
_entity_poly.pdbx_seq_one_letter_code
_entity_poly.pdbx_strand_id
1 'polypeptide(L)'
;MESFHNVAPDSSIKIEDRDVLRSMQRWINSGSAERGAVDTTDPHFKVEFPEESFYIWTTPKGGSIMDTEDTHTLHSMTNWGNENMRDFLKQYFTLEDE
;
A
#
# COMPACT_ATOMS: atom_id res chain seq x y z
N MET A 1 -26.68 -2.07 -3.29
CA MET A 1 -25.54 -1.65 -4.12
C MET A 1 -24.86 -0.55 -3.35
N GLU A 2 -23.89 -0.95 -2.52
CA GLU A 2 -23.12 -0.03 -1.70
C GLU A 2 -21.84 0.29 -2.47
N SER A 3 -21.65 1.58 -2.66
CA SER A 3 -20.68 2.17 -3.57
C SER A 3 -19.24 1.97 -3.08
N PHE A 4 -18.40 1.39 -3.93
CA PHE A 4 -16.94 1.34 -3.81
C PHE A 4 -16.28 2.71 -4.02
N HIS A 5 -16.67 3.72 -3.26
CA HIS A 5 -16.08 5.06 -3.34
C HIS A 5 -16.22 5.79 -2.01
N ASN A 6 -15.55 5.29 -0.98
CA ASN A 6 -15.25 6.13 0.18
C ASN A 6 -13.86 5.82 0.73
N VAL A 7 -12.87 5.83 -0.17
CA VAL A 7 -11.50 6.17 0.22
C VAL A 7 -11.62 7.58 0.80
N ALA A 8 -11.39 7.74 2.11
CA ALA A 8 -11.48 9.04 2.75
C ALA A 8 -10.66 10.05 1.92
N PRO A 9 -11.10 11.31 1.77
CA PRO A 9 -10.39 12.31 0.96
C PRO A 9 -8.93 12.54 1.41
N ASP A 10 -8.55 12.03 2.58
CA ASP A 10 -7.22 12.09 3.17
C ASP A 10 -6.39 10.80 3.02
N SER A 11 -6.85 9.75 2.33
CA SER A 11 -6.15 8.45 2.21
C SER A 11 -5.38 8.27 0.90
N SER A 12 -5.33 9.29 0.03
CA SER A 12 -4.63 9.25 -1.26
C SER A 12 -3.49 10.26 -1.28
N ILE A 13 -2.24 9.83 -1.52
CA ILE A 13 -1.10 10.74 -1.70
C ILE A 13 -0.48 10.59 -3.08
N LYS A 14 -0.01 11.70 -3.62
CA LYS A 14 0.77 11.74 -4.86
C LYS A 14 2.23 11.96 -4.53
N ILE A 15 3.09 11.06 -5.03
CA ILE A 15 4.53 11.10 -4.81
C ILE A 15 5.22 11.15 -6.16
N GLU A 16 5.98 12.22 -6.42
CA GLU A 16 6.79 12.35 -7.64
C GLU A 16 8.24 11.87 -7.44
N ASP A 17 8.54 11.39 -6.25
CA ASP A 17 9.89 11.00 -5.82
C ASP A 17 10.21 9.55 -6.18
N ARG A 18 11.12 9.37 -7.14
CA ARG A 18 11.49 8.04 -7.66
C ARG A 18 12.30 7.20 -6.66
N ASP A 19 12.99 7.83 -5.72
CA ASP A 19 13.70 7.11 -4.65
C ASP A 19 12.72 6.42 -3.70
N VAL A 20 11.56 7.03 -3.45
CA VAL A 20 10.48 6.43 -2.67
C VAL A 20 9.89 5.23 -3.40
N LEU A 21 9.59 5.37 -4.71
CA LEU A 21 9.10 4.26 -5.53
C LEU A 21 10.04 3.05 -5.48
N ARG A 22 11.35 3.28 -5.65
CA ARG A 22 12.35 2.21 -5.59
C ARG A 22 12.44 1.56 -4.20
N SER A 23 12.33 2.36 -3.14
CA SER A 23 12.31 1.86 -1.76
C SER A 23 11.07 1.01 -1.50
N MET A 24 9.91 1.48 -1.97
CA MET A 24 8.63 0.78 -1.86
C MET A 24 8.67 -0.55 -2.62
N GLN A 25 9.12 -0.56 -3.88
CA GLN A 25 9.33 -1.80 -4.63
C GLN A 25 10.25 -2.78 -3.90
N ARG A 26 11.26 -2.29 -3.18
CA ARG A 26 12.15 -3.13 -2.37
C ARG A 26 11.44 -3.72 -1.15
N TRP A 27 10.60 -2.95 -0.46
CA TRP A 27 9.81 -3.43 0.68
C TRP A 27 8.78 -4.49 0.24
N ILE A 28 8.13 -4.25 -0.89
CA ILE A 28 7.20 -5.16 -1.57
C ILE A 28 7.90 -6.46 -1.99
N ASN A 29 9.05 -6.36 -2.66
CA ASN A 29 9.84 -7.53 -3.09
C ASN A 29 10.52 -8.25 -1.93
N SER A 30 10.66 -7.62 -0.76
CA SER A 30 11.24 -8.27 0.40
C SER A 30 10.32 -9.35 0.98
N GLY A 31 9.02 -9.29 0.67
CA GLY A 31 8.03 -10.24 1.16
C GLY A 31 7.61 -11.29 0.14
N SER A 32 6.40 -11.80 0.30
CA SER A 32 5.87 -12.87 -0.54
C SER A 32 4.83 -12.32 -1.51
N ALA A 33 4.94 -12.68 -2.78
CA ALA A 33 3.96 -12.33 -3.80
C ALA A 33 2.95 -13.48 -3.97
N GLU A 34 1.69 -13.21 -3.69
CA GLU A 34 0.58 -14.14 -3.82
C GLU A 34 -0.24 -13.75 -5.06
N ARG A 35 -0.10 -14.55 -6.13
CA ARG A 35 -0.87 -14.38 -7.35
C ARG A 35 -2.24 -15.02 -7.20
N GLY A 36 -3.29 -14.31 -7.57
CA GLY A 36 -4.67 -14.79 -7.50
C GLY A 36 -5.40 -14.46 -6.19
N ALA A 37 -4.90 -13.51 -5.41
CA ALA A 37 -5.65 -12.92 -4.31
C ALA A 37 -6.70 -11.95 -4.88
N VAL A 38 -7.86 -12.49 -5.28
CA VAL A 38 -8.96 -11.72 -5.93
C VAL A 38 -9.94 -11.12 -4.89
N ASP A 39 -9.79 -11.49 -3.62
CA ASP A 39 -10.72 -11.11 -2.54
C ASP A 39 -9.98 -10.23 -1.51
N THR A 40 -9.58 -9.03 -1.92
CA THR A 40 -8.97 -8.04 -1.02
C THR A 40 -9.98 -6.98 -0.64
N THR A 41 -10.20 -6.81 0.66
CA THR A 41 -10.93 -5.71 1.30
C THR A 41 -10.50 -4.34 0.76
N ASP A 42 -11.33 -3.31 0.95
CA ASP A 42 -11.01 -1.93 0.58
C ASP A 42 -9.62 -1.50 1.11
N PRO A 43 -8.76 -0.89 0.27
CA PRO A 43 -7.42 -0.47 0.67
C PRO A 43 -7.47 0.66 1.70
N HIS A 44 -6.55 0.62 2.67
CA HIS A 44 -6.46 1.69 3.68
C HIS A 44 -5.91 2.99 3.08
N PHE A 45 -4.90 2.86 2.20
CA PHE A 45 -4.23 3.98 1.57
C PHE A 45 -3.99 3.74 0.08
N LYS A 46 -4.01 4.81 -0.70
CA LYS A 46 -3.61 4.84 -2.10
C LYS A 46 -2.40 5.75 -2.27
N VAL A 47 -1.36 5.23 -2.91
CA VAL A 47 -0.18 6.02 -3.29
C VAL A 47 -0.12 6.07 -4.81
N GLU A 48 -0.09 7.27 -5.35
CA GLU A 48 -0.03 7.52 -6.79
C GLU A 48 1.34 8.10 -7.14
N PHE A 49 2.11 7.37 -7.92
CA PHE A 49 3.32 7.87 -8.56
C PHE A 49 3.01 8.34 -9.98
N PRO A 50 3.86 9.17 -10.60
CA PRO A 50 3.65 9.61 -11.98
C PRO A 50 3.68 8.46 -12.99
N GLU A 51 4.36 7.36 -12.67
CA GLU A 51 4.51 6.19 -13.55
C GLU A 51 3.56 5.04 -13.16
N GLU A 52 3.26 4.85 -11.87
CA GLU A 52 2.54 3.67 -11.34
C GLU A 52 1.69 4.08 -10.14
N SER A 53 0.67 3.30 -9.75
CA SER A 53 -0.08 3.56 -8.51
C SER A 53 -0.25 2.28 -7.70
N PHE A 54 -0.26 2.41 -6.37
CA PHE A 54 -0.28 1.28 -5.44
C PHE A 54 -1.37 1.45 -4.38
N TYR A 55 -2.04 0.35 -4.08
CA TYR A 55 -2.94 0.20 -2.95
C TYR A 55 -2.22 -0.46 -1.79
N ILE A 56 -2.38 0.09 -0.60
CA ILE A 56 -1.65 -0.35 0.60
C ILE A 56 -2.63 -0.72 1.70
N TRP A 57 -2.46 -1.92 2.22
CA TRP A 57 -3.07 -2.42 3.44
C TRP A 57 -1.99 -2.51 4.49
N THR A 58 -2.07 -1.70 5.53
CA THR A 58 -1.15 -1.81 6.66
C THR A 58 -1.92 -1.94 7.96
N THR A 59 -1.44 -2.84 8.82
CA THR A 59 -1.98 -3.14 10.14
C THR A 59 -0.83 -3.25 11.15
N PRO A 60 -1.09 -3.18 12.46
CA PRO A 60 -0.03 -3.35 13.49
C PRO A 60 0.61 -4.73 13.48
N LYS A 61 -0.01 -5.73 12.84
CA LYS A 61 0.50 -7.10 12.77
C LYS A 61 1.16 -7.45 11.44
N GLY A 62 1.04 -6.60 10.42
CA GLY A 62 1.56 -6.85 9.08
C GLY A 62 0.91 -5.96 8.04
N GLY A 63 1.30 -6.11 6.78
CA GLY A 63 0.71 -5.35 5.70
C GLY A 63 0.95 -6.00 4.34
N SER A 64 0.14 -5.58 3.38
CA SER A 64 0.17 -6.02 2.00
C SER A 64 0.03 -4.83 1.08
N ILE A 65 0.56 -4.95 -0.13
CA ILE A 65 0.51 -3.93 -1.17
C ILE A 65 0.05 -4.61 -2.46
N MET A 66 -0.77 -3.92 -3.22
CA MET A 66 -1.20 -4.33 -4.55
C MET A 66 -0.93 -3.19 -5.52
N ASP A 67 -0.46 -3.55 -6.70
CA ASP A 67 -0.32 -2.58 -7.77
C ASP A 67 -1.67 -2.33 -8.46
N THR A 68 -1.94 -1.08 -8.84
CA THR A 68 -3.20 -0.73 -9.51
C THR A 68 -3.24 -1.20 -10.97
N GLU A 69 -2.09 -1.37 -11.61
CA GLU A 69 -1.97 -1.96 -12.94
C GLU A 69 -2.03 -3.50 -12.85
N ASP A 70 -1.38 -4.10 -11.85
CA ASP A 70 -1.43 -5.55 -11.57
C ASP A 70 -2.26 -5.89 -10.33
N THR A 71 -3.59 -5.81 -10.49
CA THR A 71 -4.57 -6.18 -9.45
C THR A 71 -4.66 -7.69 -9.16
N HIS A 72 -3.85 -8.51 -9.85
CA HIS A 72 -3.84 -9.96 -9.71
C HIS A 72 -2.75 -10.47 -8.77
N THR A 73 -1.81 -9.60 -8.38
CA THR A 73 -0.72 -9.96 -7.47
C THR A 73 -0.80 -9.13 -6.20
N LEU A 74 -1.03 -9.80 -5.07
CA LEU A 74 -0.92 -9.19 -3.76
C LEU A 74 0.48 -9.46 -3.21
N HIS A 75 1.21 -8.41 -2.87
CA HIS A 75 2.52 -8.50 -2.27
C HIS A 75 2.41 -8.31 -0.76
N SER A 76 2.56 -9.40 -0.03
CA SER A 76 2.59 -9.43 1.43
C SER A 76 3.96 -8.96 1.89
N MET A 77 4.03 -7.92 2.73
CA MET A 77 5.29 -7.38 3.26
C MET A 77 5.79 -8.21 4.45
N THR A 78 7.10 -8.30 4.61
CA THR A 78 7.69 -8.77 5.87
C THR A 78 7.50 -7.73 6.97
N ASN A 79 7.71 -8.13 8.24
CA ASN A 79 7.62 -7.20 9.36
C ASN A 79 8.53 -5.97 9.18
N TRP A 80 9.73 -6.18 8.62
CA TRP A 80 10.66 -5.10 8.26
C TRP A 80 10.07 -4.17 7.19
N GLY A 81 9.52 -4.72 6.09
CA GLY A 81 8.89 -3.91 5.04
C GLY A 81 7.68 -3.14 5.55
N ASN A 82 6.82 -3.78 6.36
CA ASN A 82 5.65 -3.15 6.96
C ASN A 82 6.02 -2.02 7.92
N GLU A 83 7.06 -2.19 8.74
CA GLU A 83 7.52 -1.14 9.67
C GLU A 83 8.02 0.09 8.92
N ASN A 84 8.88 -0.10 7.90
CA ASN A 84 9.36 1.01 7.07
C ASN A 84 8.22 1.69 6.31
N MET A 85 7.27 0.91 5.78
CA MET A 85 6.11 1.45 5.08
C MET A 85 5.20 2.24 6.03
N ARG A 86 4.99 1.75 7.25
CA ARG A 86 4.23 2.49 8.27
C ARG A 86 4.92 3.77 8.68
N ASP A 87 6.23 3.73 8.90
CA ASP A 87 7.00 4.93 9.26
C ASP A 87 6.91 5.98 8.14
N PHE A 88 7.07 5.54 6.89
CA PHE A 88 6.85 6.36 5.72
C PHE A 88 5.43 6.95 5.69
N LEU A 89 4.39 6.12 5.82
CA LEU A 89 3.00 6.58 5.83
C LEU A 89 2.71 7.54 6.98
N LYS A 90 3.34 7.38 8.16
CA LYS A 90 3.21 8.32 9.29
C LYS A 90 3.74 9.73 8.98
N GLN A 91 4.59 9.88 7.96
CA GLN A 91 5.03 11.20 7.51
C GLN A 91 3.95 11.96 6.72
N TYR A 92 2.97 11.24 6.16
CA TYR A 92 1.94 11.80 5.28
C TYR A 92 0.53 11.67 5.85
N PHE A 93 0.25 10.62 6.62
CA PHE A 93 -1.05 10.27 7.17
C PHE A 93 -0.96 10.10 8.69
N THR A 94 -2.05 10.39 9.40
CA THR A 94 -2.14 10.06 10.83
C THR A 94 -2.58 8.61 10.97
N LEU A 95 -1.63 7.70 11.27
CA LEU A 95 -1.96 6.32 11.61
C LEU A 95 -2.40 6.26 13.08
N GLU A 96 -3.69 6.09 13.33
CA GLU A 96 -4.20 5.79 14.67
C GLU A 96 -3.77 4.37 15.05
N ASP A 97 -2.84 4.25 16.01
CA ASP A 97 -2.45 2.98 16.63
C ASP A 97 -3.57 2.61 17.64
N GLU A 98 -4.67 2.00 17.16
CA GLU A 98 -5.73 1.43 18.02
C GLU A 98 -5.48 -0.06 18.34
#